data_AF-A0A9E4INI2-F1
#
_entry.id   AF-A0A9E4INI2-F1
#
_cell.length_a   1.000
_cell.length_b   1.000
_cell.length_c   1.000
_cell.angle_alpha   90.00
_cell.angle_beta   90.00
_cell.angle_gamma   90.00
#
_symmetry.space_group_name_H-M   'P 1'
#
loop_
_entity.id
_entity.type
_entity.pdbx_description
1 polymer ?
#
loop_
_entity_poly.entity_id
_entity_poly.type
_entity_poly.pdbx_seq_one_letter_code
_entity_poly.pdbx_strand_id
1 'polypeptide(L)'
;DVVTDSMRRAIDETSRRRARQQAHNAEHGISPQTIRKAVTDILALIRPEETAPVPQRQRHERRARRGVAGAAAEGLDVASDDLPRLIAALTEEMHEASADLRFEYAARLRDEINELRREMRDIAGAHAVGA
;
A
#
# COMPACT_ATOMS: atom_id res chain seq x y z
N ASP A 1 -23.63 21.33 -20.65
CA ASP A 1 -22.90 21.56 -19.40
C ASP A 1 -22.60 23.06 -19.28
N VAL A 2 -22.68 23.66 -18.10
CA VAL A 2 -22.52 25.12 -17.91
C VAL A 2 -21.53 25.40 -16.79
N VAL A 3 -20.45 26.10 -17.12
CA VAL A 3 -19.46 26.53 -16.13
C VAL A 3 -20.08 27.59 -15.23
N THR A 4 -20.19 27.29 -13.94
CA THR A 4 -20.66 28.23 -12.92
C THR A 4 -19.61 29.30 -12.63
N ASP A 5 -20.02 30.44 -12.08
CA ASP A 5 -19.09 31.53 -11.77
C ASP A 5 -18.04 31.17 -10.72
N SER A 6 -18.38 30.27 -9.78
CA SER A 6 -17.42 29.76 -8.80
C SER A 6 -16.34 28.89 -9.47
N MET A 7 -16.74 28.03 -10.41
CA MET A 7 -15.81 27.24 -11.22
C MET A 7 -14.92 28.15 -12.06
N ARG A 8 -15.50 29.17 -12.72
CA ARG A 8 -14.74 30.14 -13.53
C ARG A 8 -13.63 30.80 -12.71
N ARG A 9 -13.96 31.34 -11.54
CA ARG A 9 -12.97 31.96 -10.62
C ARG A 9 -11.87 30.99 -10.21
N ALA A 10 -12.21 29.74 -9.89
CA ALA A 10 -11.24 28.72 -9.51
C ALA A 10 -10.30 28.34 -10.66
N ILE A 11 -10.84 28.19 -11.88
CA ILE A 11 -10.09 27.89 -13.10
C ILE A 11 -9.13 29.03 -13.45
N ASP A 12 -9.61 30.27 -13.39
CA ASP A 12 -8.84 31.46 -13.71
C ASP A 12 -7.67 31.65 -12.72
N GLU A 13 -7.92 31.49 -11.42
CA GLU A 13 -6.87 31.58 -10.39
C GLU A 13 -5.82 30.47 -10.56
N THR A 14 -6.26 29.25 -10.87
CA THR A 14 -5.37 28.11 -11.12
C THR A 14 -4.49 28.38 -12.35
N SER A 15 -5.09 28.89 -13.43
CA SER A 15 -4.37 29.24 -14.66
C SER A 15 -3.38 30.37 -14.43
N ARG A 16 -3.76 31.42 -13.68
CA ARG A 16 -2.88 32.54 -13.29
C ARG A 16 -1.68 32.08 -12.46
N ARG A 17 -1.87 31.14 -11.53
CA ARG A 17 -0.77 30.57 -10.72
C ARG A 17 0.15 29.71 -11.57
N ARG A 18 -0.40 28.83 -12.40
CA ARG A 18 0.39 27.94 -13.27
C ARG A 18 1.25 28.72 -14.27
N ALA A 19 0.71 29.78 -14.88
CA ALA A 19 1.48 30.61 -15.81
C ALA A 19 2.71 31.24 -15.12
N ARG A 20 2.55 31.78 -13.91
CA ARG A 20 3.67 32.32 -13.11
C ARG A 20 4.70 31.25 -12.76
N GLN A 21 4.25 30.06 -12.34
CA GLN A 21 5.14 28.95 -12.02
C GLN A 21 5.94 28.48 -13.23
N GLN A 22 5.31 28.39 -14.41
CA GLN A 22 5.98 28.01 -15.65
C GLN A 22 7.00 29.05 -16.09
N ALA A 23 6.66 30.34 -16.03
CA ALA A 23 7.59 31.42 -16.35
C ALA A 23 8.82 31.40 -15.43
N HIS A 24 8.61 31.30 -14.12
CA HIS A 24 9.69 31.17 -13.14
C HIS A 24 10.54 29.93 -13.43
N ASN A 25 9.92 28.77 -13.68
CA ASN A 25 10.66 27.54 -13.96
C ASN A 25 11.47 27.65 -15.25
N ALA A 26 10.94 28.28 -16.29
CA ALA A 26 11.67 28.50 -17.54
C ALA A 26 12.85 29.46 -17.36
N GLU A 27 12.66 30.55 -16.63
CA GLU A 27 13.71 31.53 -16.31
C GLU A 27 14.85 30.91 -15.49
N HIS A 28 14.53 29.99 -14.58
CA HIS A 28 15.50 29.37 -13.67
C HIS A 28 15.97 27.97 -14.11
N GLY A 29 15.54 27.48 -15.28
CA GLY A 29 15.88 26.14 -15.77
C GLY A 29 15.37 25.00 -14.87
N ILE A 30 14.30 25.21 -14.11
CA ILE A 30 13.74 24.23 -13.17
C ILE A 30 12.85 23.24 -13.92
N SER A 31 13.22 21.96 -13.88
CA SER A 31 12.35 20.86 -14.32
C SER A 31 11.43 20.42 -13.16
N PRO A 32 10.10 20.50 -13.27
CA PRO A 32 9.19 20.05 -12.23
C PRO A 32 9.34 18.55 -11.98
N GLN A 33 9.61 18.17 -10.74
CA GLN A 33 9.69 16.77 -10.32
C GLN A 33 8.77 16.53 -9.12
N THR A 34 8.27 15.30 -9.00
CA THR A 34 7.48 14.92 -7.82
C THR A 34 8.40 14.82 -6.61
N ILE A 35 8.02 15.46 -5.49
CA ILE A 35 8.76 15.36 -4.24
C ILE A 35 8.66 13.91 -3.73
N ARG A 36 9.79 13.21 -3.66
CA ARG A 36 9.92 11.94 -2.95
C ARG A 36 10.67 12.19 -1.65
N LYS A 37 9.96 12.23 -0.53
CA LYS A 37 10.61 12.25 0.79
C LYS A 37 11.08 10.84 1.10
N ALA A 38 12.39 10.67 1.36
CA ALA A 38 12.88 9.42 1.94
C ALA A 38 12.23 9.28 3.32
N VAL A 39 11.57 8.13 3.58
CA VAL A 39 11.18 7.77 4.94
C VAL A 39 12.48 7.58 5.70
N THR A 40 12.85 8.57 6.51
CA THR A 40 14.01 8.46 7.39
C THR A 40 13.67 7.37 8.39
N ASP A 41 14.47 6.30 8.41
CA ASP A 41 14.23 5.19 9.32
C ASP A 41 14.48 5.68 10.76
N ILE A 42 13.39 5.99 11.47
CA ILE A 42 13.45 6.45 12.86
C ILE A 42 14.11 5.38 13.75
N LEU A 43 14.05 4.10 13.35
CA LEU A 43 14.74 3.02 14.05
C LEU A 43 16.27 3.12 13.93
N ALA A 44 16.81 3.78 12.90
CA ALA A 44 18.24 4.03 12.77
C ALA A 44 18.74 5.10 13.76
N LEU A 45 17.86 6.00 14.22
CA LEU A 45 18.19 6.99 15.25
C LEU A 45 18.15 6.42 16.68
N ILE A 46 17.46 5.31 16.90
CA ILE A 46 17.24 4.71 18.23
C ILE A 46 18.20 3.53 18.50
N ARG A 47 18.82 2.97 17.45
CA ARG A 47 19.78 1.87 17.62
C ARG A 47 21.18 2.41 17.88
N PRO A 48 21.75 2.26 19.10
CA PRO A 48 23.20 2.38 19.26
C PRO A 48 23.88 1.31 18.40
N GLU A 49 25.03 1.67 17.84
CA GLU A 49 25.79 1.03 16.74
C GLU A 49 26.21 -0.44 16.94
N GLU A 50 25.67 -1.16 17.92
CA GLU A 50 26.06 -2.54 18.21
C GLU A 50 24.83 -3.44 18.34
N THR A 51 24.73 -4.37 17.38
CA THR A 51 24.04 -5.67 17.49
C THR A 51 22.54 -5.70 17.16
N ALA A 52 22.21 -5.74 15.87
CA ALA A 52 21.30 -6.76 15.31
C ALA A 52 21.31 -6.69 13.78
N PRO A 53 21.55 -7.80 13.06
CA PRO A 53 21.39 -7.80 11.61
C PRO A 53 19.95 -7.46 11.29
N VAL A 54 19.75 -6.35 10.57
CA VAL A 54 18.48 -6.07 9.90
C VAL A 54 18.20 -7.29 9.03
N PRO A 55 17.01 -7.93 9.10
CA PRO A 55 16.67 -8.94 8.14
C PRO A 55 16.67 -8.24 6.78
N GLN A 56 17.73 -8.44 6.00
CA GLN A 56 17.73 -8.10 4.59
C GLN A 56 16.44 -8.70 4.05
N ARG A 57 15.63 -7.86 3.41
CA ARG A 57 14.50 -8.31 2.59
C ARG A 57 15.08 -9.18 1.48
N GLN A 58 15.39 -10.42 1.81
CA GLN A 58 15.67 -11.45 0.83
C GLN A 58 14.38 -11.53 0.03
N ARG A 59 14.47 -11.09 -1.22
CA ARG A 59 13.45 -11.34 -2.23
C ARG A 59 13.09 -12.81 -2.13
N HIS A 60 11.93 -13.12 -1.57
CA HIS A 60 11.29 -14.43 -1.69
C HIS A 60 10.77 -14.59 -3.12
N GLU A 61 11.67 -14.51 -4.09
CA GLU A 61 11.52 -15.18 -5.38
C GLU A 61 11.96 -16.62 -5.14
N ARG A 62 11.00 -17.56 -5.15
CA ARG A 62 11.11 -19.04 -5.15
C ARG A 62 10.31 -19.71 -4.02
N ARG A 63 8.99 -19.49 -4.00
CA ARG A 63 8.04 -20.52 -3.53
C ARG A 63 6.66 -20.40 -4.19
N ALA A 64 6.62 -20.12 -5.50
CA ALA A 64 5.38 -20.02 -6.27
C ALA A 64 5.10 -21.25 -7.16
N ARG A 65 5.69 -22.43 -6.87
CA ARG A 65 5.56 -23.62 -7.76
C ARG A 65 5.30 -24.96 -7.07
N ARG A 66 4.80 -25.00 -5.83
CA ARG A 66 4.42 -26.28 -5.22
C ARG A 66 3.28 -26.11 -4.23
N GLY A 67 2.06 -26.29 -4.72
CA GLY A 67 0.86 -26.21 -3.88
C GLY A 67 -0.48 -26.37 -4.60
N VAL A 68 -0.52 -26.34 -5.94
CA VAL A 68 -1.79 -26.53 -6.68
C VAL A 68 -1.93 -27.98 -7.11
N ALA A 69 -2.28 -28.85 -6.17
CA ALA A 69 -2.84 -30.18 -6.46
C ALA A 69 -3.52 -30.71 -5.19
N GLY A 70 -4.81 -30.41 -5.02
CA GLY A 70 -5.66 -31.12 -4.05
C GLY A 70 -6.45 -30.24 -3.10
N ALA A 71 -7.38 -29.45 -3.63
CA ALA A 71 -8.59 -29.01 -2.92
C ALA A 71 -9.55 -28.34 -3.92
N ALA A 72 -9.99 -29.12 -4.91
CA ALA A 72 -11.10 -28.70 -5.77
C ALA A 72 -12.40 -29.30 -5.22
N ALA A 73 -13.47 -28.50 -5.25
CA ALA A 73 -14.86 -28.83 -4.94
C ALA A 73 -15.12 -29.08 -3.44
N GLU A 74 -15.88 -28.29 -2.68
CA GLU A 74 -17.31 -27.95 -2.88
C GLU A 74 -17.76 -26.74 -1.99
N GLY A 75 -16.92 -25.74 -1.71
CA GLY A 75 -17.25 -24.68 -0.72
C GLY A 75 -16.90 -23.22 -1.08
N LEU A 76 -16.58 -22.93 -2.34
CA LEU A 76 -15.82 -21.73 -2.74
C LEU A 76 -16.54 -20.38 -2.60
N ASP A 77 -17.88 -20.33 -2.67
CA ASP A 77 -18.60 -19.04 -2.63
C ASP A 77 -18.79 -18.49 -1.20
N VAL A 78 -18.89 -19.34 -0.19
CA VAL A 78 -19.07 -18.88 1.21
C VAL A 78 -17.73 -18.47 1.83
N ALA A 79 -16.64 -19.15 1.46
CA ALA A 79 -15.29 -18.83 1.92
C ALA A 79 -14.75 -17.50 1.37
N SER A 80 -15.28 -17.03 0.24
CA SER A 80 -14.83 -15.79 -0.43
C SER A 80 -15.21 -14.52 0.35
N ASP A 81 -16.36 -14.50 1.03
CA ASP A 81 -16.87 -13.30 1.73
C ASP A 81 -16.33 -13.13 3.16
N ASP A 82 -15.82 -14.20 3.77
CA ASP A 82 -15.28 -14.18 5.13
C ASP A 82 -13.84 -13.65 5.19
N LEU A 83 -13.05 -13.88 4.13
CA LEU A 83 -11.66 -13.42 4.05
C LEU A 83 -11.52 -11.88 4.12
N PRO A 84 -12.30 -11.09 3.35
CA PRO A 84 -12.28 -9.63 3.44
C PRO A 84 -12.65 -9.11 4.83
N ARG A 85 -13.60 -9.76 5.52
CA ARG A 85 -14.03 -9.39 6.88
C ARG A 85 -12.93 -9.66 7.90
N LEU A 86 -12.28 -10.82 7.80
CA LEU A 86 -11.13 -11.17 8.65
C LEU A 86 -9.96 -10.19 8.45
N ILE A 87 -9.63 -9.86 7.20
CA ILE A 87 -8.61 -8.86 6.88
C ILE A 87 -8.95 -7.51 7.51
N ALA A 88 -10.21 -7.08 7.45
CA ALA A 88 -10.63 -5.81 8.06
C ALA A 88 -10.47 -5.83 9.59
N ALA A 89 -10.90 -6.91 10.25
CA ALA A 89 -10.76 -7.07 11.71
C ALA A 89 -9.28 -7.05 12.14
N LEU A 90 -8.42 -7.83 11.48
CA LEU A 90 -6.98 -7.86 11.78
C LEU A 90 -6.30 -6.51 11.47
N THR A 91 -6.78 -5.78 10.46
CA THR A 91 -6.26 -4.44 10.14
C THR A 91 -6.57 -3.45 11.26
N GLU A 92 -7.79 -3.49 11.81
CA GLU A 92 -8.17 -2.67 12.95
C GLU A 92 -7.31 -3.00 14.19
N GLU A 93 -7.14 -4.29 14.50
CA GLU A 93 -6.31 -4.75 15.61
C GLU A 93 -4.83 -4.34 15.45
N MET A 94 -4.30 -4.39 14.22
CA MET A 94 -2.96 -3.92 13.90
C MET A 94 -2.82 -2.41 14.16
N HIS A 95 -3.85 -1.62 13.82
CA HIS A 95 -3.86 -0.18 14.06
C HIS A 95 -3.93 0.14 15.56
N GLU A 96 -4.76 -0.56 16.32
CA GLU A 96 -4.83 -0.43 17.78
C GLU A 96 -3.48 -0.80 18.43
N ALA A 97 -2.89 -1.94 18.05
CA ALA A 97 -1.57 -2.35 18.52
C ALA A 97 -0.48 -1.32 18.19
N SER A 98 -0.58 -0.64 17.04
CA SER A 98 0.35 0.42 16.65
C SER A 98 0.15 1.70 17.48
N ALA A 99 -1.10 2.04 17.82
CA ALA A 99 -1.42 3.15 18.71
C ALA A 99 -0.90 2.91 20.13
N ASP A 100 -0.97 1.66 20.59
CA ASP A 100 -0.45 1.17 21.88
C ASP A 100 1.07 0.93 21.90
N LEU A 101 1.79 1.28 20.82
CA LEU A 101 3.25 1.09 20.65
C LEU A 101 3.71 -0.39 20.72
N ARG A 102 2.81 -1.35 20.52
CA ARG A 102 3.12 -2.80 20.47
C ARG A 102 3.59 -3.22 19.08
N PHE A 103 4.71 -2.67 18.63
CA PHE A 103 5.17 -2.79 17.24
C PHE A 103 5.47 -4.22 16.78
N GLU A 104 5.96 -5.10 17.66
CA GLU A 104 6.18 -6.51 17.32
C GLU A 104 4.88 -7.23 17.01
N TYR A 105 3.83 -6.92 17.79
CA TYR A 105 2.50 -7.49 17.58
C TYR A 105 1.87 -6.96 16.29
N ALA A 106 1.92 -5.63 16.07
CA ALA A 106 1.47 -5.02 14.84
C ALA A 106 2.22 -5.56 13.60
N ALA A 107 3.52 -5.84 13.71
CA ALA A 107 4.30 -6.44 12.63
C ALA A 107 3.85 -7.86 12.30
N ARG A 108 3.52 -8.68 13.30
CA ARG A 108 2.95 -10.02 13.11
C ARG A 108 1.61 -9.95 12.39
N LEU A 109 0.71 -9.08 12.84
CA LEU A 109 -0.60 -8.88 12.23
C LEU A 109 -0.48 -8.40 10.77
N ARG A 110 0.46 -7.48 10.49
CA ARG A 110 0.75 -7.02 9.13
C ARG A 110 1.13 -8.18 8.19
N ASP A 111 1.98 -9.08 8.66
CA ASP A 111 2.47 -10.20 7.85
C ASP A 111 1.35 -11.22 7.58
N GLU A 112 0.50 -11.47 8.58
CA GLU A 112 -0.71 -12.30 8.44
C GLU A 112 -1.73 -11.69 7.46
N ILE A 113 -2.02 -10.40 7.56
CA ILE A 113 -2.87 -9.67 6.61
C ILE A 113 -2.33 -9.76 5.18
N ASN A 114 -1.00 -9.70 5.01
CA ASN A 114 -0.37 -9.81 3.71
C ASN A 114 -0.52 -11.20 3.09
N GLU A 115 -0.50 -12.26 3.90
CA GLU A 115 -0.72 -13.63 3.45
C GLU A 115 -2.18 -13.84 3.04
N LEU A 116 -3.14 -13.43 3.88
CA LEU A 116 -4.57 -13.50 3.55
C LEU A 116 -4.91 -12.71 2.28
N ARG A 117 -4.27 -11.56 2.06
CA ARG A 117 -4.41 -10.78 0.82
C ARG A 117 -3.80 -11.48 -0.40
N ARG A 118 -2.79 -12.34 -0.24
CA ARG A 118 -2.26 -13.17 -1.33
C ARG A 118 -3.25 -14.27 -1.67
N GLU A 119 -3.72 -15.02 -0.67
CA GLU A 119 -4.71 -16.08 -0.84
C GLU A 119 -5.99 -15.56 -1.53
N MET A 120 -6.51 -14.41 -1.09
CA MET A 120 -7.67 -13.77 -1.72
C MET A 120 -7.45 -13.45 -3.21
N ARG A 121 -6.25 -12.98 -3.57
CA ARG A 121 -5.90 -12.71 -4.98
C ARG A 121 -5.75 -13.99 -5.78
N ASP A 122 -5.18 -15.04 -5.19
CA ASP A 122 -4.99 -16.32 -5.86
C ASP A 122 -6.34 -17.02 -6.12
N ILE A 123 -7.27 -16.95 -5.15
CA ILE A 123 -8.66 -17.41 -5.31
C ILE A 123 -9.35 -16.61 -6.41
N ALA A 124 -9.35 -15.27 -6.34
CA ALA A 124 -9.98 -14.42 -7.36
C ALA A 124 -9.38 -14.64 -8.76
N GLY A 125 -8.07 -14.87 -8.86
CA GLY A 125 -7.38 -15.21 -10.11
C GLY A 125 -7.75 -16.59 -10.65
N ALA A 126 -7.91 -17.59 -9.77
CA ALA A 126 -8.37 -18.92 -10.16
C ALA A 126 -9.81 -18.91 -10.70
N HIS A 127 -10.70 -18.10 -10.12
CA HIS A 127 -12.06 -17.90 -10.62
C HIS A 127 -12.09 -17.20 -11.99
N ALA A 128 -11.18 -16.25 -12.25
CA ALA A 128 -11.12 -15.53 -13.52
C ALA A 128 -10.52 -16.32 -14.69
N VAL A 129 -9.71 -17.36 -14.42
CA VAL A 129 -9.09 -18.21 -15.46
C VAL A 129 -9.96 -19.45 -15.80
N GLY A 130 -10.93 -19.78 -14.94
CA GLY A 130 -11.85 -20.91 -15.14
C GLY A 130 -13.17 -20.59 -15.84
N ALA A 131 -13.41 -19.33 -16.23
CA ALA A 131 -14.59 -18.85 -16.97
C ALA A 131 -14.21 -18.46 -18.40
#